data_AF-A0A952Q8C9-F1
#
_entry.id   AF-A0A952Q8C9-F1
#
_cell.length_a   1.000
_cell.length_b   1.000
_cell.length_c   1.000
_cell.angle_alpha   90.00
_cell.angle_beta   90.00
_cell.angle_gamma   90.00
#
_symmetry.space_group_name_H-M   'P 1'
#
loop_
_entity.id
_entity.type
_entity.pdbx_description
1 polymer ?
#
loop_
_entity_poly.entity_id
_entity_poly.type
_entity_poly.pdbx_seq_one_letter_code
_entity_poly.pdbx_strand_id
1 'polypeptide(L)'
;MPETFRDDEPRASRRSLFSLLGSLPGTVIDLVKAEVEQIKNELLAKLKQLGIGVALFALAASILFFALGVFVAAAILGLAVVLPGWAAALIVGGALLLVGAIVVWIGVVQVSTGSDPVPSESIDSIRRDIDTIKGTRSPQDR
;
A
#
# COMPACT_ATOMS: atom_id res chain seq x y z
N MET A 1 -64.11 58.25 -7.61
CA MET A 1 -63.29 57.38 -6.73
C MET A 1 -61.93 57.19 -7.38
N PRO A 2 -60.80 57.41 -6.68
CA PRO A 2 -59.48 57.00 -7.15
C PRO A 2 -59.06 55.66 -6.51
N GLU A 3 -58.57 54.74 -7.33
CA GLU A 3 -58.01 53.43 -6.93
C GLU A 3 -56.61 53.63 -6.29
N THR A 4 -56.38 52.99 -5.15
CA THR A 4 -55.11 53.03 -4.41
C THR A 4 -54.13 52.02 -4.99
N PHE A 5 -53.01 52.51 -5.53
CA PHE A 5 -51.85 51.70 -5.89
C PHE A 5 -51.23 51.17 -4.58
N ARG A 6 -51.37 49.87 -4.32
CA ARG A 6 -50.79 49.21 -3.15
C ARG A 6 -49.38 48.75 -3.51
N ASP A 7 -48.38 49.51 -3.08
CA ASP A 7 -46.97 49.15 -3.18
C ASP A 7 -46.63 48.07 -2.14
N ASP A 8 -46.87 46.80 -2.45
CA ASP A 8 -46.47 45.66 -1.62
C ASP A 8 -45.54 44.71 -2.40
N GLU A 9 -44.25 45.03 -2.43
CA GLU A 9 -43.09 44.17 -2.80
C GLU A 9 -41.87 44.82 -2.07
N PRO A 10 -40.71 44.21 -1.73
CA PRO A 10 -40.18 42.84 -1.91
C PRO A 10 -39.26 42.39 -0.72
N ARG A 11 -39.77 42.17 0.51
CA ARG A 11 -38.91 41.79 1.66
C ARG A 11 -38.74 40.27 1.88
N ALA A 12 -39.61 39.45 1.33
CA ALA A 12 -39.58 37.99 1.52
C ALA A 12 -38.46 37.30 0.69
N SER A 13 -38.20 37.76 -0.54
CA SER A 13 -37.23 37.15 -1.46
C SER A 13 -35.77 37.27 -0.98
N ARG A 14 -35.37 38.44 -0.44
CA ARG A 14 -34.01 38.59 0.11
C ARG A 14 -33.75 37.62 1.26
N ARG A 15 -34.75 37.38 2.12
CA ARG A 15 -34.65 36.47 3.28
C ARG A 15 -34.47 35.00 2.87
N SER A 16 -35.02 34.61 1.70
CA SER A 16 -34.88 33.27 1.11
C SER A 16 -33.52 33.05 0.42
N LEU A 17 -32.96 34.07 -0.25
CA LEU A 17 -31.61 33.99 -0.82
C LEU A 17 -30.54 33.88 0.27
N PHE A 18 -30.70 34.65 1.36
CA PHE A 18 -29.85 34.52 2.55
C PHE A 18 -30.03 33.17 3.27
N SER A 19 -31.21 32.52 3.20
CA SER A 19 -31.40 31.19 3.79
C SER A 19 -30.77 30.06 2.96
N LEU A 20 -30.69 30.19 1.63
CA LEU A 20 -29.98 29.24 0.76
C LEU A 20 -28.46 29.37 0.87
N LEU A 21 -27.96 30.62 0.97
CA LEU A 21 -26.56 30.88 1.29
C LEU A 21 -26.16 30.33 2.67
N GLY A 22 -27.11 30.31 3.63
CA GLY A 22 -26.91 29.71 4.94
C GLY A 22 -26.92 28.18 4.98
N SER A 23 -27.52 27.50 3.99
CA SER A 23 -27.64 26.03 3.93
C SER A 23 -26.60 25.33 3.05
N LEU A 24 -26.03 26.03 2.05
CA LEU A 24 -24.94 25.51 1.20
C LEU A 24 -23.71 24.99 1.98
N PRO A 25 -23.25 25.62 3.08
CA PRO A 25 -22.12 25.10 3.85
C PRO A 25 -22.39 23.70 4.43
N GLY A 26 -23.63 23.43 4.85
CA GLY A 26 -24.03 22.12 5.39
C GLY A 26 -23.94 21.02 4.35
N THR A 27 -24.45 21.25 3.13
CA THR A 27 -24.42 20.26 2.04
C THR A 27 -23.00 19.94 1.58
N VAL A 28 -22.12 20.94 1.51
CA VAL A 28 -20.69 20.72 1.17
C VAL A 28 -20.01 19.90 2.26
N ILE A 29 -20.26 20.22 3.55
CA ILE A 29 -19.72 19.46 4.67
C ILE A 29 -20.20 18.00 4.64
N ASP A 30 -21.47 17.77 4.32
CA ASP A 30 -22.05 16.42 4.29
C ASP A 30 -21.52 15.60 3.10
N LEU A 31 -21.26 16.23 1.95
CA LEU A 31 -20.62 15.57 0.82
C LEU A 31 -19.17 15.17 1.15
N VAL A 32 -18.39 16.07 1.77
CA VAL A 32 -17.02 15.77 2.19
C VAL A 32 -17.01 14.62 3.20
N LYS A 33 -17.94 14.61 4.17
CA LYS A 33 -18.08 13.48 5.10
C LYS A 33 -18.39 12.18 4.37
N ALA A 34 -19.32 12.21 3.41
CA ALA A 34 -19.69 11.02 2.64
C ALA A 34 -18.51 10.46 1.83
N GLU A 35 -17.70 11.33 1.21
CA GLU A 35 -16.52 10.91 0.45
C GLU A 35 -15.42 10.34 1.35
N VAL A 36 -15.21 10.92 2.54
CA VAL A 36 -14.32 10.35 3.57
C VAL A 36 -14.82 8.98 4.04
N GLU A 37 -16.12 8.84 4.30
CA GLU A 37 -16.74 7.56 4.71
C GLU A 37 -16.57 6.50 3.61
N GLN A 38 -16.74 6.90 2.35
CA GLN A 38 -16.56 6.02 1.20
C GLN A 38 -15.10 5.57 1.05
N ILE A 39 -14.14 6.50 1.11
CA ILE A 39 -12.70 6.20 1.06
C ILE A 39 -12.31 5.26 2.20
N LYS A 40 -12.83 5.51 3.41
CA LYS A 40 -12.60 4.63 4.57
C LYS A 40 -13.13 3.22 4.32
N ASN A 41 -14.33 3.09 3.78
CA ASN A 41 -14.93 1.78 3.49
C ASN A 41 -14.16 1.04 2.39
N GLU A 42 -13.76 1.73 1.33
CA GLU A 42 -12.93 1.15 0.28
C GLU A 42 -11.56 0.71 0.82
N LEU A 43 -10.92 1.54 1.63
CA LEU A 43 -9.64 1.22 2.27
C LEU A 43 -9.77 0.00 3.19
N LEU A 44 -10.81 -0.07 4.04
CA LEU A 44 -11.07 -1.22 4.90
C LEU A 44 -11.31 -2.50 4.08
N ALA A 45 -12.02 -2.41 2.95
CA ALA A 45 -12.23 -3.55 2.06
C ALA A 45 -10.91 -4.03 1.45
N LYS A 46 -10.05 -3.12 0.95
CA LYS A 46 -8.72 -3.47 0.41
C LYS A 46 -7.80 -4.05 1.48
N LEU A 47 -7.79 -3.44 2.68
CA LEU A 47 -7.01 -3.93 3.82
C LEU A 47 -7.47 -5.32 4.26
N LYS A 48 -8.78 -5.58 4.30
CA LYS A 48 -9.32 -6.90 4.64
C LYS A 48 -8.90 -7.94 3.61
N GLN A 49 -9.01 -7.63 2.32
CA GLN A 49 -8.63 -8.56 1.26
C GLN A 49 -7.13 -8.86 1.28
N LEU A 50 -6.30 -7.82 1.41
CA LEU A 50 -4.85 -7.97 1.57
C LEU A 50 -4.51 -8.74 2.86
N GLY A 51 -5.17 -8.44 3.96
CA GLY A 51 -4.98 -9.09 5.26
C GLY A 51 -5.29 -10.58 5.23
N ILE A 52 -6.38 -10.99 4.56
CA ILE A 52 -6.69 -12.41 4.34
C ILE A 52 -5.60 -13.07 3.49
N GLY A 53 -5.14 -12.42 2.42
CA GLY A 53 -4.06 -12.94 1.59
C GLY A 53 -2.76 -13.15 2.37
N VAL A 54 -2.33 -12.16 3.15
CA VAL A 54 -1.15 -12.23 4.02
C VAL A 54 -1.30 -13.33 5.08
N ALA A 55 -2.48 -13.43 5.72
CA ALA A 55 -2.74 -14.46 6.72
C ALA A 55 -2.67 -15.88 6.13
N LEU A 56 -3.28 -16.09 4.96
CA LEU A 56 -3.22 -17.38 4.25
C LEU A 56 -1.79 -17.71 3.81
N PHE A 57 -1.05 -16.72 3.29
CA PHE A 57 0.35 -16.92 2.91
C PHE A 57 1.23 -17.25 4.12
N ALA A 58 1.05 -16.57 5.25
CA ALA A 58 1.76 -16.86 6.50
C ALA A 58 1.46 -18.27 7.01
N LEU A 59 0.19 -18.71 6.93
CA LEU A 59 -0.21 -20.06 7.28
C LEU A 59 0.41 -21.11 6.35
N ALA A 60 0.34 -20.89 5.04
CA ALA A 60 0.94 -21.77 4.04
C ALA A 60 2.47 -21.87 4.21
N ALA A 61 3.15 -20.73 4.41
CA ALA A 61 4.58 -20.69 4.67
C ALA A 61 4.95 -21.45 5.95
N SER A 62 4.14 -21.33 7.01
CA SER A 62 4.33 -22.05 8.26
C SER A 62 4.18 -23.57 8.06
N ILE A 63 3.14 -24.02 7.36
CA ILE A 63 2.92 -25.44 7.04
C ILE A 63 4.10 -25.97 6.21
N LEU A 64 4.52 -25.24 5.17
CA LEU A 64 5.66 -25.62 4.34
C LEU A 64 6.96 -25.68 5.14
N PHE A 65 7.17 -24.77 6.10
CA PHE A 65 8.33 -24.79 6.98
C PHE A 65 8.38 -26.08 7.82
N PHE A 66 7.27 -26.47 8.44
CA PHE A 66 7.20 -27.73 9.18
C PHE A 66 7.36 -28.95 8.28
N ALA A 67 6.72 -28.94 7.10
CA ALA A 67 6.85 -30.03 6.11
C ALA A 67 8.30 -30.20 5.65
N LEU A 68 9.02 -29.10 5.41
CA LEU A 68 10.45 -29.13 5.11
C LEU A 68 11.24 -29.78 6.26
N GLY A 69 10.95 -29.42 7.52
CA GLY A 69 11.56 -30.06 8.68
C GLY A 69 11.32 -31.58 8.73
N VAL A 70 10.12 -32.04 8.42
CA VAL A 70 9.79 -33.48 8.31
C VAL A 70 10.60 -34.15 7.21
N PHE A 71 10.74 -33.53 6.03
CA PHE A 71 11.55 -34.09 4.95
C PHE A 71 13.04 -34.11 5.28
N VAL A 72 13.56 -33.10 6.00
CA VAL A 72 14.93 -33.10 6.50
C VAL A 72 15.13 -34.27 7.48
N ALA A 73 14.21 -34.46 8.43
CA ALA A 73 14.26 -35.59 9.35
C ALA A 73 14.19 -36.94 8.61
N ALA A 74 13.31 -37.07 7.61
CA ALA A 74 13.19 -38.27 6.79
C ALA A 74 14.48 -38.56 6.00
N ALA A 75 15.13 -37.54 5.43
CA ALA A 75 16.40 -37.68 4.74
C ALA A 75 17.52 -38.15 5.70
N ILE A 76 17.59 -37.57 6.89
CA ILE A 76 18.56 -37.97 7.92
C ILE A 76 18.32 -39.42 8.34
N LEU A 77 17.08 -39.78 8.67
CA LEU A 77 16.73 -41.13 9.10
C LEU A 77 16.95 -42.16 7.98
N GLY A 78 16.64 -41.81 6.73
CA GLY A 78 16.88 -42.66 5.56
C GLY A 78 18.37 -42.94 5.35
N LEU A 79 19.23 -41.92 5.45
CA LEU A 79 20.68 -42.11 5.40
C LEU A 79 21.19 -42.86 6.62
N ALA A 80 20.60 -42.64 7.80
CA ALA A 80 21.01 -43.30 9.03
C ALA A 80 20.80 -44.83 9.02
N VAL A 81 20.08 -45.38 8.03
CA VAL A 81 19.99 -46.83 7.80
C VAL A 81 21.34 -47.44 7.42
N VAL A 82 22.21 -46.69 6.74
CA VAL A 82 23.49 -47.20 6.19
C VAL A 82 24.73 -46.56 6.81
N LEU A 83 24.57 -45.51 7.63
CA LEU A 83 25.67 -44.81 8.32
C LEU A 83 25.22 -44.24 9.68
N PRO A 84 26.13 -43.90 10.60
CA PRO A 84 25.75 -43.38 11.92
C PRO A 84 24.93 -42.09 11.84
N GLY A 85 23.92 -41.94 12.72
CA GLY A 85 22.98 -40.81 12.66
C GLY A 85 23.64 -39.42 12.69
N TRP A 86 24.77 -39.26 13.41
CA TRP A 86 25.52 -38.01 13.42
C TRP A 86 26.11 -37.65 12.05
N ALA A 87 26.62 -38.64 11.30
CA ALA A 87 27.18 -38.42 9.97
C ALA A 87 26.07 -38.12 8.96
N ALA A 88 24.90 -38.76 9.09
CA ALA A 88 23.73 -38.48 8.26
C ALA A 88 23.26 -37.03 8.46
N ALA A 89 23.16 -36.59 9.71
CA ALA A 89 22.80 -35.21 10.04
C ALA A 89 23.80 -34.20 9.47
N LEU A 90 25.11 -34.46 9.54
CA LEU A 90 26.14 -33.58 8.97
C LEU A 90 26.07 -33.51 7.44
N ILE A 91 25.81 -34.63 6.76
CA ILE A 91 25.70 -34.65 5.29
C ILE A 91 24.47 -33.85 4.84
N VAL A 92 23.29 -34.12 5.42
CA VAL A 92 22.05 -33.41 5.07
C VAL A 92 22.16 -31.93 5.43
N GLY A 93 22.66 -31.62 6.63
CA GLY A 93 22.88 -30.24 7.08
C GLY A 93 23.87 -29.50 6.19
N GLY A 94 24.98 -30.12 5.82
CA GLY A 94 25.97 -29.57 4.89
C GLY A 94 25.39 -29.29 3.51
N ALA A 95 24.58 -30.21 2.97
CA ALA A 95 23.89 -30.01 1.69
C ALA A 95 22.92 -28.82 1.75
N LEU A 96 22.13 -28.71 2.83
CA LEU A 96 21.21 -27.57 3.03
C LEU A 96 21.95 -26.24 3.18
N LEU A 97 23.08 -26.21 3.89
CA LEU A 97 23.93 -25.02 4.01
C LEU A 97 24.49 -24.59 2.65
N LEU A 98 24.91 -25.54 1.82
CA LEU A 98 25.40 -25.25 0.48
C LEU A 98 24.30 -24.67 -0.41
N VAL A 99 23.11 -25.26 -0.41
CA VAL A 99 21.94 -24.71 -1.13
C VAL A 99 21.57 -23.32 -0.60
N GLY A 100 21.53 -23.16 0.72
CA GLY A 100 21.24 -21.87 1.37
C GLY A 100 22.26 -20.79 1.00
N ALA A 101 23.55 -21.12 0.99
CA ALA A 101 24.61 -20.21 0.57
C ALA A 101 24.43 -19.78 -0.90
N ILE A 102 24.07 -20.70 -1.79
CA ILE A 102 23.80 -20.38 -3.21
C ILE A 102 22.59 -19.46 -3.33
N VAL A 103 21.48 -19.75 -2.64
CA VAL A 103 20.27 -18.91 -2.68
C VAL A 103 20.55 -17.51 -2.14
N VAL A 104 21.25 -17.39 -1.01
CA VAL A 104 21.67 -16.10 -0.45
C VAL A 104 22.57 -15.36 -1.41
N TRP A 105 23.55 -16.05 -2.02
CA TRP A 105 24.44 -15.45 -3.01
C TRP A 105 23.66 -14.89 -4.20
N ILE A 106 22.76 -15.67 -4.79
CA ILE A 106 21.91 -15.22 -5.91
C ILE A 106 21.07 -14.01 -5.48
N GLY A 107 20.48 -14.05 -4.29
CA GLY A 107 19.70 -12.92 -3.75
C GLY A 107 20.54 -11.64 -3.62
N VAL A 108 21.75 -11.75 -3.07
CA VAL A 108 22.69 -10.62 -2.94
C VAL A 108 23.09 -10.09 -4.32
N VAL A 109 23.41 -10.97 -5.27
CA VAL A 109 23.77 -10.57 -6.64
C VAL A 109 22.59 -9.89 -7.35
N GLN A 110 21.37 -10.39 -7.16
CA GLN A 110 20.18 -9.83 -7.79
C GLN A 110 19.86 -8.43 -7.25
N VAL A 111 20.03 -8.23 -5.93
CA VAL A 111 19.85 -6.92 -5.28
C VAL A 111 20.98 -5.95 -5.60
N SER A 112 22.22 -6.44 -5.80
CA SER A 112 23.36 -5.60 -6.14
C SER A 112 23.44 -5.22 -7.63
N THR A 113 22.85 -6.03 -8.51
CA THR A 113 22.88 -5.82 -9.97
C THR A 113 21.60 -5.16 -10.49
N GLY A 114 20.48 -5.30 -9.78
CA GLY A 114 19.18 -4.82 -10.22
C GLY A 114 18.57 -3.83 -9.24
N SER A 115 18.19 -2.67 -9.78
CA SER A 115 17.29 -1.66 -9.23
C SER A 115 17.81 -0.81 -8.07
N ASP A 116 18.10 0.45 -8.37
CA ASP A 116 17.71 1.54 -7.46
C ASP A 116 16.25 1.26 -7.05
N PRO A 117 15.96 1.04 -5.76
CA PRO A 117 14.59 0.77 -5.27
C PRO A 117 13.63 1.93 -5.53
N VAL A 118 14.17 3.05 -6.00
CA VAL A 118 13.47 4.27 -6.33
C VAL A 118 13.66 4.49 -7.83
N PRO A 119 12.59 4.63 -8.63
CA PRO A 119 12.72 5.03 -10.02
C PRO A 119 13.51 6.33 -10.05
N SER A 120 14.69 6.34 -10.66
CA SER A 120 15.53 7.54 -10.79
C SER A 120 14.74 8.70 -11.41
N GLU A 121 13.81 8.38 -12.32
CA GLU A 121 12.86 9.32 -12.90
C GLU A 121 11.91 9.97 -11.88
N SER A 122 11.50 9.24 -10.83
CA SER A 122 10.66 9.77 -9.74
C SER A 122 11.46 10.64 -8.77
N ILE A 123 12.74 10.34 -8.56
CA ILE A 123 13.63 11.23 -7.79
C ILE A 123 13.91 12.50 -8.59
N ASP A 124 14.15 12.39 -9.90
CA ASP A 124 14.43 13.52 -10.77
C ASP A 124 13.23 14.44 -10.94
N SER A 125 12.00 13.92 -11.03
CA SER A 125 10.78 14.74 -11.06
C SER A 125 10.56 15.49 -9.74
N ILE A 126 10.73 14.82 -8.60
CA ILE A 126 10.62 15.45 -7.27
C ILE A 126 11.72 16.51 -7.08
N ARG A 127 12.95 16.24 -7.54
CA ARG A 127 14.06 17.21 -7.46
C ARG A 127 13.80 18.43 -8.35
N ARG A 128 13.24 18.22 -9.54
CA ARG A 128 12.84 19.28 -10.48
C ARG A 128 11.69 20.13 -9.94
N ASP A 129 10.74 19.51 -9.25
CA ASP A 129 9.64 20.21 -8.57
C ASP A 129 10.16 21.05 -7.38
N ILE A 130 11.11 20.52 -6.61
CA ILE A 130 11.76 21.25 -5.52
C ILE A 130 12.59 22.43 -6.03
N ASP A 131 13.32 22.27 -7.14
CA ASP A 131 14.10 23.36 -7.74
C ASP A 131 13.20 24.45 -8.34
N THR A 132 12.02 24.08 -8.87
CA THR A 132 11.01 25.02 -9.34
C THR A 132 10.42 25.82 -8.17
N ILE A 133 10.15 25.18 -7.03
CA ILE A 133 9.68 25.84 -5.81
C ILE A 133 10.77 26.71 -5.16
N LYS A 134 12.04 26.30 -5.27
CA LYS A 134 13.19 27.09 -4.77
C LYS A 134 13.60 28.22 -5.71
N GLY A 135 12.95 28.38 -6.86
CA GLY A 135 13.12 29.52 -7.75
C GLY A 135 14.46 29.58 -8.48
N THR A 136 15.18 28.46 -8.60
CA THR A 136 16.49 28.41 -9.29
C THR A 136 16.39 28.21 -10.80
N ARG A 137 15.18 28.15 -11.37
CA ARG A 137 14.96 28.13 -12.82
C ARG A 137 13.76 29.01 -13.22
N SER A 138 14.04 30.08 -13.95
CA SER A 138 13.02 30.94 -14.56
C SER A 138 12.42 30.25 -15.79
N PRO A 139 11.08 30.24 -15.97
CA PRO A 139 10.44 29.77 -17.20
C PRO A 139 10.78 30.72 -18.36
N GLN A 140 11.71 30.30 -19.21
CA GLN A 140 11.98 30.98 -20.47
C GLN A 140 12.17 29.93 -21.56
N ASP A 141 11.04 29.49 -22.13
CA ASP A 141 10.87 29.34 -23.58
C ASP A 141 9.40 28.93 -23.87
N ARG A 142 8.71 29.82 -24.59
CA ARG A 142 7.53 29.51 -25.41
C ARG A 142 7.95 29.67 -26.85
#